data_AF-A0A3C0MIK0-F1
#
_entry.id   AF-A0A3C0MIK0-F1
#
_cell.length_a   1.000
_cell.length_b   1.000
_cell.length_c   1.000
_cell.angle_alpha   90.00
_cell.angle_beta   90.00
_cell.angle_gamma   90.00
#
_symmetry.space_group_name_H-M   'P 1'
#
loop_
_entity.id
_entity.type
_entity.pdbx_description
1 polymer ?
#
loop_
_entity_poly.entity_id
_entity_poly.type
_entity_poly.pdbx_seq_one_letter_code
_entity_poly.pdbx_strand_id
1 'polypeptide(L)'
;MVPIDLGAGWLVAPNVAMIAVFFWTIYAPQFYSPLAIFSSGAAIDLLGAGPLGFWPVVLLALYALTASQREFFIGRSVLGLWAGFGIFASLVSGFAWVLACSYNSQWLEPGPILWQAVVTIAAFPILARMFALMKRQLSGVNERLAI
;
A
#
# COMPACT_ATOMS: atom_id res chain seq x y z
N MET A 1 5.14 17.86 4.51
CA MET A 1 4.75 17.92 3.08
C MET A 1 3.27 18.19 3.04
N VAL A 2 2.90 19.39 2.58
CA VAL A 2 1.50 19.79 2.39
C VAL A 2 1.08 19.25 1.02
N PRO A 3 -0.02 18.47 0.90
CA PRO A 3 -0.45 17.91 -0.37
C PRO A 3 -0.88 19.02 -1.36
N ILE A 4 -0.70 18.76 -2.65
CA ILE A 4 -1.38 19.50 -3.72
C ILE A 4 -2.89 19.34 -3.48
N ASP A 5 -3.52 20.45 -3.10
CA ASP A 5 -4.95 20.59 -2.84
C ASP A 5 -5.71 20.57 -4.18
N LEU A 6 -6.16 19.39 -4.60
CA LEU A 6 -7.05 19.24 -5.77
C LEU A 6 -8.54 19.27 -5.38
N GLY A 7 -8.87 19.66 -4.15
CA GLY A 7 -10.26 19.79 -3.74
C GLY A 7 -10.43 19.80 -2.22
N ALA A 8 -10.44 21.00 -1.66
CA ALA A 8 -11.02 21.32 -0.36
C ALA A 8 -10.56 20.45 0.81
N GLY A 9 -9.30 20.59 1.26
CA GLY A 9 -8.82 20.44 2.66
C GLY A 9 -9.03 19.13 3.45
N TRP A 10 -9.99 18.28 3.09
CA TRP A 10 -10.45 17.07 3.77
C TRP A 10 -10.43 15.84 2.84
N LEU A 11 -10.25 16.04 1.53
CA LEU A 11 -10.26 14.96 0.55
C LEU A 11 -8.88 14.29 0.47
N VAL A 12 -8.54 13.51 1.49
CA VAL A 12 -7.32 12.69 1.49
C VAL A 12 -7.56 11.45 0.65
N ALA A 13 -6.86 11.35 -0.48
CA ALA A 13 -6.94 10.18 -1.34
C ALA A 13 -6.37 8.92 -0.64
N PRO A 14 -6.98 7.74 -0.83
CA PRO A 14 -6.45 6.49 -0.29
C PRO A 14 -5.10 6.17 -0.92
N ASN A 15 -4.20 5.59 -0.12
CA ASN A 15 -2.92 5.11 -0.62
C ASN A 15 -3.09 3.77 -1.35
N VAL A 16 -3.35 3.87 -2.65
CA VAL A 16 -3.55 2.70 -3.53
C VAL A 16 -2.31 1.81 -3.57
N ALA A 17 -1.11 2.35 -3.42
CA ALA A 17 0.13 1.57 -3.43
C ALA A 17 0.21 0.61 -2.24
N MET A 18 -0.18 1.04 -1.03
CA MET A 18 -0.23 0.16 0.14
C MET A 18 -1.23 -0.99 -0.06
N ILE A 19 -2.41 -0.69 -0.60
CA ILE A 19 -3.44 -1.69 -0.89
C ILE A 19 -2.93 -2.70 -1.93
N ALA A 20 -2.28 -2.21 -2.98
CA ALA A 20 -1.69 -3.04 -4.02
C ALA A 20 -0.60 -3.95 -3.46
N VAL A 21 0.34 -3.42 -2.67
CA VAL A 21 1.40 -4.21 -2.01
C VAL A 21 0.77 -5.34 -1.20
N PHE A 22 -0.18 -5.04 -0.32
CA PHE A 22 -0.78 -6.08 0.52
C PHE A 22 -1.49 -7.16 -0.31
N PHE A 23 -2.34 -6.76 -1.24
CA PHE A 23 -3.13 -7.69 -2.05
C PHE A 23 -2.26 -8.58 -2.93
N TRP A 24 -1.35 -7.99 -3.71
CA TRP A 24 -0.55 -8.72 -4.69
C TRP A 24 0.49 -9.61 -4.01
N THR A 25 1.04 -9.20 -2.86
CA THR A 25 1.95 -10.06 -2.06
C THR A 25 1.26 -11.35 -1.63
N ILE A 26 0.01 -11.29 -1.19
CA ILE A 26 -0.73 -12.48 -0.77
C ILE A 26 -1.09 -13.35 -1.99
N TYR A 27 -1.74 -12.74 -2.99
CA TYR A 27 -2.42 -13.50 -4.02
C TYR A 27 -1.64 -13.77 -5.29
N ALA A 28 -0.65 -12.96 -5.62
CA ALA A 28 0.08 -13.09 -6.89
C ALA A 28 1.49 -12.46 -6.80
N PRO A 29 2.36 -12.96 -5.90
CA PRO A 29 3.68 -12.40 -5.66
C PRO A 29 4.57 -12.38 -6.92
N GLN A 30 4.28 -13.23 -7.91
CA GLN A 30 4.98 -13.26 -9.19
C GLN A 30 4.77 -12.00 -10.06
N PHE A 31 3.65 -11.29 -9.88
CA PHE A 31 3.34 -10.08 -10.67
C PHE A 31 3.81 -8.79 -10.00
N TYR A 32 4.12 -8.82 -8.70
CA TYR A 32 4.51 -7.63 -7.95
C TYR A 32 5.70 -7.94 -7.04
N SER A 33 6.87 -8.07 -7.68
CA SER A 33 8.14 -8.39 -7.04
C SER A 33 8.60 -7.25 -6.11
N PRO A 34 9.48 -7.52 -5.12
CA PRO A 34 10.07 -6.49 -4.28
C PRO A 34 10.71 -5.34 -5.08
N LEU A 35 11.31 -5.67 -6.23
CA LEU A 35 11.92 -4.67 -7.11
C LEU A 35 10.86 -3.78 -7.76
N ALA A 36 9.73 -4.34 -8.21
CA ALA A 36 8.61 -3.54 -8.71
C ALA A 36 8.00 -2.63 -7.62
N ILE A 37 7.93 -3.11 -6.38
CA ILE A 37 7.48 -2.33 -5.23
C ILE A 37 8.43 -1.16 -4.95
N PHE A 38 9.74 -1.43 -4.93
CA PHE A 38 10.76 -0.42 -4.76
C PHE A 38 10.68 0.64 -5.87
N SER A 39 10.62 0.22 -7.14
CA SER A 39 10.50 1.13 -8.28
C SER A 39 9.23 1.97 -8.22
N SER A 40 8.11 1.39 -7.79
CA SER A 40 6.85 2.12 -7.61
C SER A 40 6.97 3.18 -6.52
N GLY A 41 7.57 2.83 -5.37
CA GLY A 41 7.88 3.80 -4.32
C GLY A 41 8.80 4.92 -4.80
N ALA A 42 9.84 4.58 -5.57
CA ALA A 42 10.82 5.54 -6.04
C ALA A 42 10.19 6.51 -7.04
N ALA A 43 9.29 6.00 -7.90
CA ALA A 43 8.49 6.83 -8.77
C ALA A 43 7.57 7.79 -8.00
N ILE A 44 6.95 7.33 -6.89
CA ILE A 44 6.14 8.20 -6.03
C ILE A 44 7.01 9.31 -5.42
N ASP A 45 8.20 8.99 -4.91
CA ASP A 45 9.11 10.00 -4.34
C ASP A 45 9.55 11.02 -5.39
N LEU A 46 9.90 10.56 -6.61
CA LEU A 46 10.32 11.41 -7.72
C LEU A 46 9.21 12.36 -8.19
N LEU A 47 7.96 11.89 -8.22
CA LEU A 47 6.82 12.69 -8.64
C LEU A 47 6.29 13.62 -7.53
N GLY A 48 6.43 13.19 -6.27
CA GLY A 48 5.86 13.88 -5.11
C GLY A 48 6.74 14.97 -4.49
N ALA A 49 7.93 15.23 -5.07
CA ALA A 49 8.96 16.10 -4.47
C ALA A 49 9.33 15.70 -3.03
N GLY A 50 9.22 14.41 -2.72
CA GLY A 50 9.51 13.82 -1.41
C GLY A 50 10.99 13.50 -1.22
N PRO A 51 11.41 13.03 -0.03
CA PRO A 51 12.75 12.52 0.17
C PRO A 51 12.88 11.22 -0.63
N LEU A 52 13.89 11.11 -1.49
CA LEU A 52 14.13 9.88 -2.22
C LEU A 52 14.39 8.72 -1.25
N GLY A 53 13.65 7.63 -1.44
CA GLY A 53 13.73 6.43 -0.61
C GLY A 53 12.66 6.35 0.48
N PHE A 54 11.85 7.39 0.71
CA PHE A 54 10.80 7.37 1.72
C PHE A 54 9.71 6.33 1.41
N TRP A 55 9.00 6.47 0.29
CA TRP A 55 7.94 5.52 -0.07
C TRP A 55 8.45 4.10 -0.36
N PRO A 56 9.59 3.87 -1.03
CA PRO A 56 10.17 2.54 -1.19
C PRO A 56 10.33 1.79 0.14
N VAL A 57 10.91 2.45 1.15
CA VAL A 57 11.17 1.82 2.45
C VAL A 57 9.86 1.49 3.17
N VAL A 58 8.89 2.41 3.14
CA VAL A 58 7.56 2.20 3.74
C VAL A 58 6.82 1.04 3.06
N LEU A 59 6.81 1.00 1.73
CA LEU A 59 6.13 -0.05 0.96
C LEU A 59 6.84 -1.40 1.10
N LEU A 60 8.17 -1.44 1.16
CA LEU A 60 8.93 -2.67 1.40
C LEU A 60 8.73 -3.20 2.82
N ALA A 61 8.56 -2.33 3.82
CA ALA A 61 8.19 -2.75 5.17
C ALA A 61 6.82 -3.44 5.18
N LEU A 62 5.83 -2.86 4.49
CA LEU A 62 4.52 -3.49 4.32
C LEU A 62 4.62 -4.84 3.59
N TYR A 63 5.42 -4.90 2.52
CA TYR A 63 5.70 -6.14 1.80
C TYR A 63 6.29 -7.19 2.73
N ALA A 64 7.31 -6.86 3.51
CA ALA A 64 7.98 -7.81 4.41
C ALA A 64 7.02 -8.37 5.48
N LEU A 65 6.22 -7.50 6.11
CA LEU A 65 5.20 -7.91 7.07
C LEU A 65 4.18 -8.85 6.41
N THR A 66 3.66 -8.46 5.25
CA THR A 66 2.65 -9.21 4.52
C THR A 66 3.18 -10.56 4.04
N ALA A 67 4.38 -10.60 3.48
CA ALA A 67 5.04 -11.81 3.01
C ALA A 67 5.28 -12.79 4.18
N SER A 68 5.70 -12.29 5.35
CA SER A 68 5.94 -13.13 6.53
C SER A 68 4.67 -13.81 7.06
N GLN A 69 3.51 -13.17 6.89
CA GLN A 69 2.22 -13.68 7.36
C GLN A 69 1.35 -14.22 6.20
N ARG A 70 1.91 -14.38 5.00
CA ARG A 70 1.16 -14.71 3.79
C ARG A 70 0.36 -15.99 3.93
N GLU A 71 0.97 -17.04 4.45
CA GLU A 71 0.31 -18.35 4.61
C GLU A 71 -0.92 -18.27 5.53
N PHE A 72 -0.87 -17.41 6.55
CA PHE A 72 -2.00 -17.17 7.45
C PHE A 72 -3.20 -16.51 6.75
N PHE A 73 -2.95 -15.66 5.75
CA PHE A 73 -3.99 -14.92 5.01
C PHE A 73 -4.63 -15.72 3.88
N ILE A 74 -3.96 -16.76 3.36
CA ILE A 74 -4.51 -17.60 2.29
C ILE A 74 -5.77 -18.31 2.81
N GLY A 75 -6.86 -18.23 2.05
CA GLY A 75 -8.14 -18.86 2.39
C GLY A 75 -8.96 -18.15 3.48
N ARG A 76 -8.51 -16.99 3.99
CA ARG A 76 -9.29 -16.19 4.95
C ARG A 76 -10.44 -15.44 4.28
N SER A 77 -11.45 -15.14 5.09
CA SER A 77 -12.59 -14.31 4.67
C SER A 77 -12.15 -12.88 4.36
N VAL A 78 -12.98 -12.16 3.61
CA VAL A 78 -12.76 -10.74 3.28
C VAL A 78 -12.57 -9.90 4.54
N LEU A 79 -13.31 -10.19 5.61
CA LEU A 79 -13.20 -9.49 6.89
C LEU A 79 -11.83 -9.75 7.56
N GLY A 80 -11.32 -10.98 7.51
CA GLY A 80 -10.00 -11.32 8.07
C GLY A 80 -8.86 -10.62 7.33
N LEU A 81 -8.95 -10.51 6.00
CA LEU A 81 -7.99 -9.76 5.19
C LEU A 81 -8.06 -8.26 5.49
N TRP A 82 -9.28 -7.72 5.62
CA TRP A 82 -9.48 -6.31 5.93
C TRP A 82 -8.93 -5.95 7.31
N ALA A 83 -9.16 -6.79 8.32
CA ALA A 83 -8.59 -6.61 9.66
C ALA A 83 -7.05 -6.69 9.64
N GLY A 84 -6.48 -7.68 8.97
CA GLY A 84 -5.03 -7.81 8.82
C GLY A 84 -4.40 -6.63 8.09
N PHE A 85 -5.02 -6.19 7.00
CA PHE A 85 -4.62 -4.98 6.31
C PHE A 85 -4.70 -3.76 7.22
N GLY A 86 -5.78 -3.63 8.00
CA GLY A 86 -5.94 -2.56 8.99
C GLY A 86 -4.75 -2.47 9.94
N ILE A 87 -4.37 -3.59 10.54
CA ILE A 87 -3.23 -3.66 11.48
C ILE A 87 -1.93 -3.26 10.78
N PHE A 88 -1.62 -3.85 9.62
CA PHE A 88 -0.35 -3.58 8.94
C PHE A 88 -0.29 -2.17 8.36
N ALA A 89 -1.40 -1.66 7.81
CA ALA A 89 -1.49 -0.30 7.31
C ALA A 89 -1.29 0.71 8.44
N SER A 90 -1.87 0.49 9.63
CA SER A 90 -1.65 1.32 10.80
C SER A 90 -0.19 1.30 11.26
N LEU A 91 0.42 0.12 11.38
CA LEU A 91 1.83 -0.02 11.78
C LEU A 91 2.77 0.70 10.80
N VAL A 92 2.58 0.48 9.51
CA VAL A 92 3.43 1.06 8.46
C VAL A 92 3.18 2.56 8.32
N SER A 93 1.96 3.05 8.53
CA SER A 93 1.68 4.49 8.58
C SER A 93 2.35 5.16 9.79
N GLY A 94 2.36 4.50 10.94
CA GLY A 94 3.11 4.95 12.11
C GLY A 94 4.61 4.99 11.84
N PHE A 95 5.15 3.97 11.18
CA PHE A 95 6.55 3.95 10.75
C PHE A 95 6.87 5.09 9.77
N ALA A 96 6.02 5.32 8.77
CA ALA A 96 6.15 6.43 7.83
C ALA A 96 6.12 7.79 8.56
N TRP A 97 5.26 7.95 9.56
CA TRP A 97 5.22 9.16 10.39
C TRP A 97 6.53 9.38 11.15
N VAL A 98 7.07 8.34 11.79
CA VAL A 98 8.36 8.41 12.50
C VAL A 98 9.48 8.82 11.54
N LEU A 99 9.55 8.20 10.35
CA LEU A 99 10.51 8.56 9.32
C LEU A 99 10.36 10.03 8.89
N ALA A 100 9.11 10.51 8.73
CA ALA A 100 8.84 11.88 8.35
C ALA A 100 9.25 12.88 9.45
N CYS A 101 8.98 12.58 10.72
CA CYS A 101 9.43 13.38 11.86
C CYS A 101 10.96 13.45 11.93
N SER A 102 11.64 12.30 11.77
CA SER A 102 13.11 12.23 11.75
C SER A 102 13.71 13.03 10.61
N TYR A 103 13.13 12.94 9.40
CA TYR A 103 13.62 13.67 8.23
C TYR A 103 13.48 15.19 8.39
N ASN A 104 12.34 15.67 8.93
CA ASN A 104 12.10 17.09 9.13
C ASN A 104 12.74 17.63 10.42
N SER A 105 13.35 16.76 11.24
CA SER A 105 13.87 17.09 12.58
C SER A 105 12.84 17.81 13.47
N GLN A 106 11.56 17.51 13.27
CA GLN A 106 10.44 18.20 13.90
C GLN A 106 9.31 17.22 14.18
N TRP A 107 8.54 17.52 15.23
CA TRP A 107 7.32 16.79 15.51
C TRP A 107 6.23 17.22 14.52
N LEU A 108 5.84 16.31 13.64
CA LEU A 108 4.73 16.53 12.72
C LEU A 108 3.43 16.11 13.39
N GLU A 109 2.37 16.87 13.13
CA GLU A 109 1.03 16.49 13.58
C GLU A 109 0.65 15.12 12.96
N PRO A 110 0.24 14.13 13.77
CA PRO A 110 -0.11 12.81 13.27
C PRO A 110 -1.49 12.75 12.61
N GLY A 111 -2.33 13.78 12.79
CA GLY A 111 -3.69 13.84 12.26
C GLY A 111 -3.80 13.48 10.76
N PRO A 112 -3.03 14.12 9.87
CA PRO A 112 -3.10 13.86 8.43
C PRO A 112 -2.75 12.42 8.03
N ILE A 113 -1.68 11.84 8.60
CA ILE A 113 -1.23 10.50 8.23
C ILE A 113 -2.14 9.42 8.80
N LEU A 114 -2.69 9.63 10.00
CA LEU A 114 -3.71 8.75 10.57
C LEU A 114 -5.00 8.81 9.78
N TRP A 115 -5.44 10.00 9.35
CA TRP A 115 -6.62 10.13 8.51
C TRP A 115 -6.43 9.44 7.16
N GLN A 116 -5.26 9.59 6.53
CA GLN A 116 -4.93 8.85 5.31
C GLN A 116 -4.95 7.34 5.53
N ALA A 117 -4.42 6.84 6.66
CA ALA A 117 -4.45 5.43 6.99
C ALA A 117 -5.90 4.92 7.10
N VAL A 118 -6.77 5.65 7.81
CA VAL A 118 -8.20 5.31 7.94
C VAL A 118 -8.88 5.25 6.57
N VAL A 119 -8.70 6.27 5.72
CA VAL A 119 -9.28 6.28 4.36
C VAL A 119 -8.74 5.13 3.52
N THR A 120 -7.45 4.81 3.63
CA THR A 120 -6.82 3.70 2.92
C THR A 120 -7.38 2.34 3.38
N ILE A 121 -7.55 2.15 4.68
CA ILE A 121 -8.14 0.95 5.27
C ILE A 121 -9.59 0.80 4.83
N ALA A 122 -10.37 1.89 4.84
CA ALA A 122 -11.76 1.88 4.39
C ALA A 122 -11.89 1.59 2.88
N ALA A 123 -10.95 2.06 2.07
CA ALA A 123 -10.93 1.84 0.62
C ALA A 123 -10.50 0.41 0.22
N PHE A 124 -9.80 -0.31 1.09
CA PHE A 124 -9.29 -1.66 0.85
C PHE A 124 -10.31 -2.63 0.23
N PRO A 125 -11.51 -2.88 0.81
CA PRO A 125 -12.42 -3.89 0.28
C PRO A 125 -12.89 -3.59 -1.15
N ILE A 126 -13.03 -2.31 -1.51
CA ILE A 126 -13.46 -1.90 -2.85
C ILE A 126 -12.32 -2.14 -3.85
N LEU A 127 -11.12 -1.64 -3.53
CA LEU A 127 -9.96 -1.77 -4.41
C LEU A 127 -9.44 -3.21 -4.51
N ALA A 128 -9.51 -4.00 -3.43
CA ALA A 128 -9.18 -5.42 -3.45
C ALA A 128 -10.10 -6.21 -4.39
N ARG A 129 -11.41 -5.85 -4.47
CA ARG A 129 -12.32 -6.45 -5.46
C ARG A 129 -11.89 -6.09 -6.88
N MET A 130 -11.52 -4.83 -7.13
CA MET A 130 -11.02 -4.42 -8.45
C MET A 130 -9.75 -5.18 -8.85
N PHE A 131 -8.79 -5.31 -7.94
CA PHE A 131 -7.56 -6.09 -8.19
C PHE A 131 -7.83 -7.58 -8.38
N ALA A 132 -8.81 -8.15 -7.67
CA ALA A 132 -9.25 -9.52 -7.91
C ALA A 132 -9.82 -9.73 -9.32
N LEU A 133 -10.55 -8.74 -9.86
CA LEU A 133 -11.03 -8.77 -11.24
C LEU A 133 -9.88 -8.70 -12.25
N MET A 134 -8.92 -7.80 -12.05
CA MET A 134 -7.70 -7.72 -12.87
C MET A 134 -6.92 -9.02 -12.86
N LYS A 135 -6.73 -9.62 -11.68
CA LYS A 135 -6.02 -10.89 -11.54
C LYS A 135 -6.66 -12.00 -12.37
N ARG A 136 -8.00 -12.10 -12.37
CA ARG A 136 -8.73 -13.10 -13.17
C ARG A 136 -8.49 -12.93 -14.67
N GLN A 137 -8.35 -11.69 -15.15
CA GLN A 137 -8.02 -11.43 -16.55
C GLN A 137 -6.58 -11.84 -16.87
N LEU A 138 -5.62 -11.51 -16.00
CA LEU A 138 -4.22 -11.86 -16.18
C LEU A 138 -3.98 -13.38 -16.20
N SER A 139 -4.66 -14.14 -15.34
CA SER A 139 -4.57 -15.60 -15.35
C SER A 139 -5.15 -16.20 -16.65
N GLY A 140 -6.27 -15.67 -17.15
CA GLY A 140 -6.88 -16.15 -18.39
C GLY A 140 -6.08 -15.84 -19.65
N VAL A 141 -5.23 -14.79 -19.64
CA VAL A 141 -4.30 -14.51 -20.75
C VAL A 141 -3.14 -15.49 -20.75
N ASN A 142 -2.58 -15.81 -19.57
CA ASN A 142 -1.43 -16.70 -19.47
C ASN A 142 -1.73 -18.12 -19.98
N GLU A 143 -2.94 -18.63 -19.73
CA GLU A 143 -3.38 -19.93 -20.26
C GLU A 143 -3.55 -19.94 -21.79
N ARG A 144 -3.82 -18.80 -22.41
CA ARG A 144 -3.96 -18.67 -23.88
C ARG A 144 -2.62 -18.60 -24.62
N LEU A 145 -1.55 -18.18 -23.95
CA LEU A 145 -0.20 -18.10 -24.53
C LEU A 145 0.60 -19.40 -24.36
N ALA A 146 0.06 -20.36 -23.59
CA ALA A 146 0.65 -21.69 -23.39
C ALA A 146 0.12 -22.75 -24.37
N ILE A 147 -0.69 -22.34 -25.36
CA ILE A 147 -1.24 -23.16 -26.45
C ILE A 147 -0.64 -22.63 -27.77
#